data_AF-A0A6L4AFM3-F1
#
_entry.id   AF-A0A6L4AFM3-F1
#
_cell.length_a   1.000
_cell.length_b   1.000
_cell.length_c   1.000
_cell.angle_alpha   90.00
_cell.angle_beta   90.00
_cell.angle_gamma   90.00
#
_symmetry.space_group_name_H-M   'P 1'
#
loop_
_entity.id
_entity.type
_entity.pdbx_description
1 polymer ?
#
loop_
_entity_poly.entity_id
_entity_poly.type
_entity_poly.pdbx_seq_one_letter_code
_entity_poly.pdbx_strand_id
1 'polypeptide(L)'
;MRLQVLKHQVLKLLAENATNNESPQVMDTDTIARALEISVNEARQLLRALHASGVIISNLEGQYSLITQEGIQWLDQMSFTANSGRLHLQQHQL
;
A
#
# COMPACT_ATOMS: atom_id res chain seq x y z
N MET A 1 9.14 7.33 -9.42
CA MET A 1 8.06 6.40 -9.84
C MET A 1 8.00 5.13 -8.99
N ARG A 2 9.08 4.32 -8.88
CA ARG A 2 9.09 3.04 -8.10
C ARG A 2 8.54 3.15 -6.67
N LEU A 3 8.93 4.17 -5.91
CA LEU A 3 8.47 4.34 -4.53
C LEU A 3 6.94 4.50 -4.41
N GLN A 4 6.30 5.25 -5.31
CA GLN A 4 4.84 5.44 -5.30
C GLN A 4 4.11 4.14 -5.65
N VAL A 5 4.66 3.36 -6.60
CA VAL A 5 4.14 2.03 -6.96
C VAL A 5 4.22 1.09 -5.76
N LEU A 6 5.36 1.06 -5.07
CA LEU A 6 5.53 0.21 -3.88
C LEU A 6 4.58 0.62 -2.74
N LYS A 7 4.40 1.93 -2.50
CA LYS A 7 3.42 2.42 -1.52
C LYS A 7 2.00 1.94 -1.83
N HIS A 8 1.59 2.08 -3.09
CA HIS A 8 0.29 1.60 -3.55
C HIS A 8 0.15 0.08 -3.39
N GLN A 9 1.18 -0.69 -3.77
CA GLN A 9 1.18 -2.16 -3.64
C GLN A 9 1.08 -2.62 -2.18
N VAL A 10 1.81 -1.98 -1.25
CA VAL A 10 1.70 -2.29 0.18
C VAL A 10 0.28 -2.05 0.69
N LEU A 11 -0.31 -0.90 0.37
CA LEU A 11 -1.65 -0.58 0.84
C LEU A 11 -2.71 -1.49 0.24
N LYS A 12 -2.59 -1.81 -1.05
CA LYS A 12 -3.46 -2.80 -1.70
C LYS A 12 -3.37 -4.16 -1.00
N LEU A 13 -2.15 -4.64 -0.74
CA LEU A 13 -1.92 -5.92 -0.06
C LEU A 13 -2.55 -5.94 1.35
N LEU A 14 -2.34 -4.88 2.13
CA LEU A 14 -2.91 -4.78 3.48
C LEU A 14 -4.43 -4.63 3.47
N ALA A 15 -4.99 -3.92 2.49
CA ALA A 15 -6.44 -3.78 2.30
C ALA A 15 -7.09 -5.12 1.94
N GLU A 16 -6.53 -5.85 0.97
CA GLU A 16 -7.03 -7.18 0.59
C GLU A 16 -7.00 -8.15 1.77
N ASN A 17 -5.93 -8.11 2.56
CA ASN A 17 -5.82 -8.92 3.77
C ASN A 17 -6.84 -8.51 4.86
N ALA A 18 -7.22 -7.23 4.93
CA ALA A 18 -8.24 -6.75 5.87
C ALA A 18 -9.69 -7.05 5.41
N THR A 19 -9.96 -7.07 4.10
CA THR A 19 -11.31 -7.27 3.56
C THR A 19 -11.65 -8.72 3.28
N ASN A 20 -10.68 -9.54 2.89
CA ASN A 20 -10.92 -10.90 2.39
C ASN A 20 -10.81 -11.97 3.48
N ASN A 21 -10.43 -11.60 4.70
CA ASN A 21 -10.30 -12.52 5.82
C ASN A 21 -11.41 -12.26 6.84
N GLU A 22 -12.09 -13.33 7.29
CA GLU A 22 -13.09 -13.28 8.38
C GLU A 22 -12.50 -12.73 9.70
N SER A 23 -11.16 -12.72 9.80
CA SER A 23 -10.41 -12.03 10.85
C SER A 23 -9.16 -11.41 10.23
N PRO A 24 -9.09 -10.08 10.09
CA PRO A 24 -7.91 -9.39 9.56
C PRO A 24 -6.65 -9.83 10.29
N GLN A 25 -5.73 -10.47 9.58
CA GLN A 25 -4.47 -10.89 10.18
C GLN A 25 -3.45 -9.77 10.11
N VAL A 26 -2.64 -9.61 11.14
CA VAL A 26 -1.47 -8.74 11.05
C VAL A 26 -0.49 -9.32 10.04
N MET A 27 0.00 -8.51 9.11
CA MET A 27 1.00 -8.97 8.14
C MET A 27 2.39 -8.61 8.60
N ASP A 28 3.30 -9.58 8.55
CA ASP A 28 4.70 -9.35 8.90
C ASP A 28 5.54 -8.78 7.75
N THR A 29 6.64 -8.10 8.10
CA THR A 29 7.50 -7.45 7.09
C THR A 29 8.07 -8.46 6.09
N ASP A 30 8.43 -9.67 6.51
CA ASP A 30 9.03 -10.66 5.62
C ASP A 30 8.02 -11.14 4.56
N THR A 31 6.78 -11.35 4.97
CA THR A 31 5.64 -11.65 4.10
C THR A 31 5.40 -10.51 3.09
N ILE A 32 5.39 -9.26 3.55
CA ILE A 32 5.24 -8.08 2.68
C ILE A 32 6.42 -7.96 1.70
N ALA A 33 7.66 -8.10 2.19
CA ALA A 33 8.87 -8.02 1.39
C ALA A 33 8.89 -9.08 0.29
N ARG A 34 8.48 -10.32 0.62
CA ARG A 34 8.35 -11.43 -0.33
C ARG A 34 7.28 -11.15 -1.37
N ALA A 35 6.11 -10.66 -0.97
CA ALA A 35 5.00 -10.36 -1.89
C ALA A 35 5.34 -9.23 -2.88
N LEU A 36 6.19 -8.28 -2.48
CA LEU A 36 6.61 -7.16 -3.31
C LEU A 36 7.96 -7.39 -4.01
N GLU A 37 8.59 -8.55 -3.82
CA GLU A 37 9.92 -8.89 -4.36
C GLU A 37 10.99 -7.83 -4.02
N ILE A 38 10.95 -7.32 -2.79
CA ILE A 38 11.92 -6.33 -2.27
C ILE A 38 12.68 -6.88 -1.07
N SER A 39 13.77 -6.20 -0.70
CA SER A 39 14.48 -6.56 0.52
C SER A 39 13.65 -6.26 1.77
N VAL A 40 13.84 -7.05 2.83
CA VAL A 40 13.22 -6.81 4.14
C VAL A 40 13.54 -5.39 4.65
N ASN A 41 14.75 -4.89 4.41
CA ASN A 41 15.14 -3.55 4.83
C ASN A 41 14.39 -2.45 4.06
N GLU A 42 14.21 -2.63 2.75
CA GLU A 42 13.41 -1.73 1.91
C GLU A 42 11.94 -1.75 2.36
N ALA A 43 11.38 -2.92 2.66
CA ALA A 43 10.04 -3.06 3.20
C ALA A 43 9.90 -2.34 4.57
N ARG A 44 10.86 -2.51 5.51
CA ARG A 44 10.83 -1.80 6.80
C ARG A 44 10.83 -0.29 6.62
N GLN A 45 11.66 0.26 5.73
CA GLN A 45 11.71 1.69 5.47
C GLN A 45 10.38 2.20 4.91
N LEU A 46 9.79 1.45 3.98
CA LEU A 46 8.50 1.77 3.38
C LEU A 46 7.37 1.75 4.42
N LEU A 47 7.32 0.72 5.26
CA LEU A 47 6.30 0.58 6.31
C LEU A 47 6.45 1.68 7.37
N ARG A 48 7.67 2.05 7.78
CA ARG A 48 7.88 3.19 8.69
C ARG A 48 7.36 4.49 8.11
N ALA A 49 7.59 4.75 6.82
CA ALA A 49 7.12 5.96 6.16
C ALA A 49 5.58 6.00 6.09
N LEU A 50 4.93 4.87 5.78
CA LEU A 50 3.46 4.76 5.75
C LEU A 50 2.85 4.86 7.15
N HIS A 51 3.53 4.29 8.16
CA HIS A 51 3.10 4.41 9.56
C HIS A 51 3.17 5.85 10.04
N ALA A 52 4.28 6.55 9.74
CA ALA A 52 4.45 7.96 10.07
C ALA A 52 3.39 8.87 9.41
N SER A 53 2.82 8.46 8.27
CA SER A 53 1.72 9.18 7.62
C SER A 53 0.32 8.75 8.09
N GLY A 54 0.20 7.82 9.05
CA GLY A 54 -1.07 7.37 9.62
C GLY A 54 -1.93 6.48 8.72
N VAL A 55 -1.41 6.04 7.58
CA VAL A 55 -2.16 5.18 6.63
C VAL A 55 -2.05 3.69 6.96
N ILE A 56 -1.11 3.32 7.82
CA ILE A 56 -1.01 1.99 8.41
C ILE A 56 -0.70 2.10 9.91
N ILE A 57 -1.09 1.09 10.67
CA ILE A 57 -0.58 0.86 12.02
C ILE A 57 0.48 -0.22 11.92
N SER A 58 1.67 0.06 12.43
CA SER A 58 2.77 -0.90 12.52
C SER A 58 3.32 -0.91 13.95
N ASN A 59 3.73 -2.06 14.47
CA ASN A 59 4.43 -2.07 15.76
C ASN A 59 5.83 -1.44 15.62
N LEU A 60 6.45 -1.03 16.73
CA LEU A 60 7.71 -0.28 16.74
C LEU A 60 8.87 -0.99 16.01
N GLU A 61 8.82 -2.31 15.93
CA GLU A 61 9.83 -3.15 15.25
C GLU A 61 9.50 -3.38 13.76
N GLY A 62 8.34 -2.94 13.29
CA GLY A 62 7.83 -3.19 11.94
C GLY A 62 7.40 -4.63 11.70
N GLN A 63 7.38 -5.48 12.73
CA GLN A 63 7.07 -6.89 12.61
C GLN A 63 5.63 -7.17 12.20
N TYR A 64 4.70 -6.24 12.44
CA TYR A 64 3.28 -6.45 12.16
C TYR A 64 2.66 -5.15 11.66
N SER A 65 1.89 -5.23 10.58
CA SER A 65 1.23 -4.08 9.97
C SER A 65 -0.24 -4.35 9.62
N LEU A 66 -1.08 -3.33 9.80
CA LEU A 66 -2.49 -3.27 9.40
C LEU A 66 -2.77 -1.96 8.68
N ILE A 67 -3.68 -1.96 7.72
CA ILE A 67 -4.15 -0.72 7.09
C ILE A 67 -5.14 0.01 8.01
N THR A 68 -5.13 1.34 7.99
CA THR A 68 -6.14 2.18 8.66
C THR A 68 -7.27 2.54 7.71
N GLN A 69 -8.34 3.15 8.23
CA GLN A 69 -9.41 3.69 7.38
C GLN A 69 -8.87 4.79 6.45
N GLU A 70 -7.96 5.64 6.94
CA GLU A 70 -7.29 6.67 6.16
C GLU A 70 -6.44 6.04 5.04
N GLY A 71 -5.80 4.90 5.30
CA GLY A 71 -5.05 4.17 4.28
C GLY A 71 -5.92 3.63 3.16
N ILE A 72 -7.12 3.15 3.48
CA ILE A 72 -8.11 2.71 2.47
C ILE A 72 -8.52 3.91 1.59
N GLN A 73 -8.86 5.04 2.22
CA GLN A 73 -9.22 6.26 1.46
C GLN A 73 -8.08 6.75 0.56
N TRP A 74 -6.83 6.68 1.04
CA TRP A 74 -5.66 7.08 0.27
C TRP A 74 -5.39 6.14 -0.92
N LEU A 75 -5.65 4.84 -0.76
CA LEU A 75 -5.60 3.86 -1.83
C LEU A 75 -6.61 4.17 -2.95
N ASP A 76 -7.83 4.55 -2.59
CA ASP A 76 -8.88 4.93 -3.54
C ASP A 76 -8.50 6.19 -4.33
N GLN A 77 -7.93 7.19 -3.66
CA GLN A 77 -7.47 8.43 -4.30
C GLN A 77 -6.34 8.19 -5.31
N MET A 78 -5.37 7.33 -4.97
CA MET A 78 -4.31 6.97 -5.92
C MET A 78 -4.85 6.20 -7.13
N SER A 79 -5.81 5.29 -6.91
CA SER A 79 -6.47 4.55 -7.99
C SER A 79 -7.23 5.49 -8.94
N PHE A 80 -7.85 6.55 -8.41
CA PHE A 80 -8.52 7.57 -9.20
C PHE A 80 -7.54 8.37 -10.06
N THR A 81 -6.41 8.83 -9.48
CA THR A 81 -5.40 9.59 -10.25
C THR A 81 -4.74 8.80 -11.37
N ALA A 82 -4.55 7.48 -11.21
CA ALA A 82 -4.04 6.61 -12.26
C ALA A 82 -5.02 6.46 -13.46
N ASN A 83 -6.33 6.49 -13.18
CA ASN A 83 -7.36 6.41 -14.22
C ASN A 83 -7.66 7.76 -14.89
N SER A 84 -7.63 8.87 -14.14
CA SER A 84 -7.80 10.21 -14.72
C SER A 84 -6.68 10.60 -15.70
N GLY A 85 -5.46 10.10 -15.48
CA GLY A 85 -4.34 10.27 -16.42
C GLY A 85 -4.50 9.51 -17.75
N ARG A 86 -5.23 8.38 -17.76
CA ARG A 86 -5.51 7.61 -18.99
C ARG A 86 -6.65 8.22 -19.81
N LEU A 87 -7.64 8.82 -19.15
CA LEU A 87 -8.80 9.43 -19.84
C LEU A 87 -8.43 10.73 -20.60
N HIS A 88 -7.35 11.41 -20.22
CA HIS A 88 -6.94 12.66 -20.88
C HIS A 88 -6.11 12.43 -22.16
N LEU A 89 -5.47 11.26 -22.32
CA LEU A 89 -4.66 10.93 -23.51
C LEU A 89 -5.48 10.30 -24.65
N GLN A 90 -6.76 10.01 -24.45
CA GLN A 90 -7.61 9.36 -25.44
C GLN A 90 -8.52 10.32 -26.21
N GLN A 91 -8.48 11.63 -25.92
CA GLN A 91 -9.33 12.64 -26.60
C GLN A 91 -8.62 13.49 -27.67
N HIS A 92 -7.34 13.24 -27.97
CA HIS A 92 -6.58 13.99 -28.99
C HIS A 92 -6.22 13.19 -30.25
N GLN A 93 -6.97 12.13 -30.55
CA GLN A 93 -6.88 11.43 -31.83
C GLN A 93 -8.26 11.27 -32.45
N LEU A 94 -8.82 12.38 -32.93
CA LEU A 94 -9.80 12.45 -34.01
C LEU A 94 -9.52 13.69 -34.86
#